data_AF-E7FCK4-F1
#
_entry.id   AF-E7FCK4-F1
#
_cell.length_a   1.000
_cell.length_b   1.000
_cell.length_c   1.000
_cell.angle_alpha   90.00
_cell.angle_beta   90.00
_cell.angle_gamma   90.00
#
_symmetry.space_group_name_H-M   'P 1'
#
loop_
_entity.id
_entity.type
_entity.pdbx_description
1 polymer ?
#
loop_
_entity_poly.entity_id
_entity_poly.type
_entity_poly.pdbx_seq_one_letter_code
_entity_poly.pdbx_strand_id
1 'polypeptide(L)' 'MSTSQDIMGLLQNVWTKLQALPQDHPLTQAAFSIIVLFFLTFLTMVVAGCVYGCCGCCSPGTKKRVSTETWEP' A
#
# COMPACT_ATOMS: atom_id res chain seq x y z
N MET A 1 -4.72 19.36 20.72
CA MET A 1 -3.57 19.20 19.81
C MET A 1 -2.47 18.34 20.45
N SER A 2 -2.84 17.25 21.16
CA SER A 2 -1.89 16.43 21.96
C SER A 2 -1.59 15.05 21.35
N THR A 3 -2.30 14.67 20.28
CA THR A 3 -2.23 13.32 19.71
C THR A 3 -0.83 12.95 19.20
N SER A 4 -0.08 13.92 18.67
CA SER A 4 1.26 13.66 18.15
C SER A 4 2.26 13.25 19.23
N GLN A 5 2.17 13.78 20.46
CA GLN A 5 3.09 13.39 21.54
C GLN A 5 2.85 11.95 21.98
N ASP A 6 1.57 11.55 22.12
CA ASP A 6 1.20 10.18 22.49
C ASP A 6 1.70 9.19 21.43
N ILE A 7 1.48 9.50 20.14
CA ILE A 7 1.93 8.68 19.02
C ILE A 7 3.47 8.59 18.99
N MET A 8 4.17 9.70 19.19
CA MET A 8 5.65 9.71 19.19
C MET A 8 6.22 8.91 20.35
N GLY A 9 5.63 8.98 21.54
CA GLY A 9 6.05 8.17 22.69
C GLY A 9 5.83 6.66 22.47
N LEU A 10 4.68 6.29 21.90
CA LEU A 10 4.41 4.90 21.51
C LEU A 10 5.37 4.43 20.42
N LEU A 11 5.62 5.25 19.40
CA LEU A 11 6.53 4.92 18.31
C LEU A 11 7.96 4.73 18.82
N GLN A 12 8.44 5.60 19.72
CA GLN A 12 9.75 5.46 20.33
C GLN A 12 9.87 4.18 21.15
N ASN A 13 8.86 3.82 21.94
CA ASN A 13 8.88 2.58 22.73
C ASN A 13 8.83 1.32 21.83
N VAL A 14 8.02 1.34 20.77
CA VAL A 14 8.01 0.26 19.78
C VAL A 14 9.35 0.19 19.06
N TRP A 15 9.92 1.33 18.67
CA TRP A 15 11.18 1.42 17.95
C TRP A 15 12.37 0.94 18.79
N THR A 16 12.44 1.30 20.08
CA THR A 16 13.49 0.79 20.97
C THR A 16 13.39 -0.71 21.17
N LYS A 17 12.18 -1.26 21.29
CA LYS A 17 11.97 -2.73 21.31
C LYS A 17 12.36 -3.37 19.99
N LEU A 18 12.01 -2.76 18.86
CA LEU A 18 12.32 -3.25 17.52
C LEU A 18 13.83 -3.19 17.22
N GLN A 19 14.54 -2.20 17.75
CA GLN A 19 15.99 -2.07 17.64
C GLN A 19 16.72 -3.04 18.59
N ALA A 20 16.11 -3.36 19.74
CA ALA A 20 16.62 -4.39 20.65
C ALA A 20 16.39 -5.82 20.12
N LEU A 21 15.56 -6.02 19.09
CA LEU A 21 15.54 -7.28 18.37
C LEU A 21 16.93 -7.47 17.73
N PRO A 22 17.56 -8.64 17.87
CA PRO A 22 18.92 -8.89 17.41
C PRO A 22 19.03 -8.62 15.91
N GLN A 23 19.65 -7.49 15.58
CA GLN A 23 20.04 -7.09 14.23
C GLN A 23 21.09 -8.05 13.62
N ASP A 24 21.56 -9.01 14.41
CA ASP A 24 22.59 -10.00 14.04
C ASP A 24 22.23 -10.84 12.81
N HIS A 25 20.96 -10.90 12.43
CA HIS A 25 20.54 -11.62 11.23
C HIS A 25 20.07 -10.65 10.14
N PRO A 26 20.95 -10.23 9.20
CA PRO A 26 20.58 -9.35 8.09
C PRO A 26 19.42 -9.90 7.25
N LEU A 27 19.24 -11.22 7.23
CA LEU A 27 18.10 -11.91 6.62
C LEU A 27 16.75 -11.53 7.25
N THR A 28 16.70 -11.36 8.58
CA THR A 28 15.46 -11.01 9.28
C THR A 28 15.03 -9.58 8.95
N GLN A 29 15.99 -8.66 8.87
CA GLN A 29 15.73 -7.29 8.46
C GLN A 29 15.24 -7.22 7.01
N ALA A 30 15.84 -8.00 6.11
CA ALA A 30 15.37 -8.11 4.73
C ALA A 30 13.93 -8.63 4.66
N ALA A 31 13.58 -9.67 5.43
CA ALA A 31 12.23 -10.21 5.48
C ALA A 31 11.21 -9.16 5.98
N PHE A 32 11.52 -8.46 7.08
CA PHE A 32 10.66 -7.40 7.60
C PHE A 32 10.48 -6.27 6.58
N SER A 33 11.57 -5.87 5.92
CA SER A 33 11.54 -4.85 4.86
C SER A 33 10.65 -5.25 3.70
N ILE A 34 10.73 -6.50 3.22
CA ILE A 34 9.88 -7.02 2.13
C ILE A 34 8.41 -6.97 2.53
N ILE A 35 8.08 -7.38 3.76
CA ILE A 35 6.70 -7.34 4.28
C ILE A 35 6.19 -5.90 4.32
N VAL A 36 6.97 -4.97 4.86
CA VAL A 36 6.61 -3.55 4.92
C VAL A 36 6.44 -2.97 3.51
N LEU A 37 7.37 -3.24 2.60
CA LEU A 37 7.29 -2.81 1.20
C LEU A 37 6.08 -3.40 0.49
N PHE A 38 5.73 -4.66 0.76
CA PHE A 38 4.54 -5.30 0.21
C PHE A 38 3.28 -4.57 0.65
N PHE A 39 3.13 -4.29 1.95
CA PHE A 39 1.99 -3.52 2.45
C PHE A 39 1.94 -2.11 1.88
N LEU A 40 3.07 -1.41 1.81
CA LEU A 40 3.15 -0.08 1.20
C LEU A 40 2.74 -0.10 -0.27
N THR A 41 3.25 -1.07 -1.03
CA THR A 41 2.93 -1.22 -2.46
C THR A 41 1.47 -1.58 -2.65
N PHE A 42 0.94 -2.52 -1.87
CA PHE A 42 -0.45 -2.93 -1.92
C PHE A 42 -1.39 -1.76 -1.60
N LEU A 43 -1.15 -1.05 -0.49
CA LEU A 43 -1.91 0.14 -0.12
C LEU A 43 -1.82 1.21 -1.20
N THR A 44 -0.63 1.43 -1.77
CA THR A 44 -0.42 2.38 -2.87
C THR A 44 -1.22 1.97 -4.10
N MET A 45 -1.24 0.69 -4.49
CA MET A 45 -2.05 0.21 -5.61
C MET A 45 -3.55 0.38 -5.36
N VAL A 46 -4.02 0.13 -4.14
CA VAL A 46 -5.43 0.33 -3.77
C VAL A 46 -5.79 1.82 -3.87
N VAL A 47 -4.98 2.69 -3.26
CA VAL A 47 -5.22 4.14 -3.30
C VAL A 47 -5.13 4.67 -4.73
N ALA A 48 -4.11 4.27 -5.49
CA ALA A 48 -3.97 4.62 -6.89
C ALA A 48 -5.18 4.12 -7.69
N GLY A 49 -5.60 2.87 -7.51
CA GLY A 49 -6.80 2.32 -8.16
C GLY A 49 -8.06 3.14 -7.85
N CYS A 50 -8.24 3.58 -6.61
CA CYS A 50 -9.35 4.45 -6.22
C CYS A 50 -9.23 5.85 -6.84
N VAL A 51 -8.04 6.46 -6.84
CA VAL A 51 -7.83 7.81 -7.40
C VAL A 51 -7.97 7.78 -8.92
N TYR A 52 -7.36 6.82 -9.60
CA TYR A 52 -7.42 6.70 -11.05
C TYR A 52 -8.77 6.15 -11.55
N GLY A 53 -9.36 5.19 -10.85
CA GLY A 53 -10.62 4.54 -11.24
C GLY A 53 -11.87 5.26 -10.75
N CYS A 54 -11.89 5.75 -9.50
CA CYS A 54 -13.06 6.41 -8.92
C CYS A 54 -13.03 7.94 -9.05
N CYS A 55 -11.86 8.59 -8.90
CA CYS A 55 -11.76 10.05 -8.98
C CYS A 55 -11.60 10.60 -10.40
N GLY A 56 -11.72 9.78 -11.46
CA GLY A 56 -12.00 10.25 -12.82
C GLY A 56 -10.88 11.01 -13.55
N CYS A 57 -9.71 11.24 -12.93
CA CYS A 57 -8.55 11.84 -13.61
C CYS A 57 -7.98 10.92 -14.71
N CYS A 58 -8.37 9.65 -14.68
CA CYS A 58 -8.19 8.72 -15.78
C CYS A 58 -9.56 8.23 -16.24
N SER A 59 -10.20 9.02 -17.11
CA SER A 59 -11.10 8.48 -18.14
C SER A 59 -10.31 8.19 -19.43
N PRO A 60 -9.34 7.25 -19.50
CA PRO A 60 -8.94 6.71 -20.78
C PRO A 60 -10.06 5.74 -21.18
N GLY A 61 -10.77 6.15 -22.24
CA GLY A 61 -12.00 5.56 -22.74
C GLY A 61 -12.12 4.07 -22.46
N THR A 62 -13.27 3.72 -21.89
CA THR A 62 -13.81 2.36 -21.89
C THR A 62 -13.30 1.63 -23.12
N LYS A 63 -12.35 0.73 -22.87
CA LYS A 63 -11.93 -0.27 -23.83
C LYS A 63 -13.21 -0.81 -24.43
N LYS A 64 -13.29 -0.71 -25.75
CA LYS A 64 -14.38 -1.28 -26.55
C LYS A 64 -14.80 -2.56 -25.88
N ARG A 65 -16.05 -2.60 -25.39
CA ARG A 65 -16.64 -3.88 -25.06
C ARG A 65 -16.46 -4.71 -26.32
N VAL A 66 -15.62 -5.74 -26.22
CA VAL A 66 -15.79 -6.94 -27.02
C VAL A 66 -17.14 -7.48 -26.55
N SER A 67 -18.21 -6.84 -27.03
CA SER A 67 -19.55 -7.39 -27.02
C SER A 67 -19.67 -7.96 -28.41
N THR A 68 -19.17 -9.19 -28.51
CA THR A 68 -19.35 -10.11 -29.62
C THR A 68 -20.82 -10.49 -29.67
N GLU A 69 -21.71 -9.55 -30.00
CA GLU A 69 -23.14 -9.84 -30.18
C GLU A 69 -23.60 -9.21 -31.49
N THR A 70 -22.95 -9.68 -32.55
CA THR A 70 -23.48 -9.70 -33.90
C THR A 70 -24.74 -10.58 -33.88
N TRP A 71 -25.92 -9.98 -33.93
CA TRP A 71 -27.15 -10.64 -34.39
C TRP A 71 -27.87 -9.71 -35.37
N GLU A 72 -27.41 -9.78 -36.62
CA GLU A 72 -28.25 -9.62 -37.83
C GLU A 72 -29.01 -10.94 -38.06
N PRO A 73 -30.17 -10.96 -38.75
CA PRO A 73 -30.47 -10.20 -39.97
C PRO A 73 -31.74 -9.32 -39.93
#